data_AF-A0A7S4PBV0-F1
#
_entry.id   AF-A0A7S4PBV0-F1
#
_cell.length_a   1.000
_cell.length_b   1.000
_cell.length_c   1.000
_cell.angle_alpha   90.00
_cell.angle_beta   90.00
_cell.angle_gamma   90.00
#
_symmetry.space_group_name_H-M   'P 1'
#
loop_
_entity.id
_entity.type
_entity.pdbx_description
1 polymer ?
#
loop_
_entity_poly.entity_id
_entity_poly.type
_entity_poly.pdbx_seq_one_letter_code
_entity_poly.pdbx_strand_id
1 'polypeptide(L)'
;VATQEEALALPEVHEKLERSLKKLWGMCQSILDDILASVQDFPYGIRWICKQLHSICKETFPQAPKEDFYRMIGYFAYYRYINLGIVIPDSKSFDILKQDLSIYSRRCCVDMARIFQKMFNLSLYEEGEDHRNNIF
;
A
#
# COMPACT_ATOMS: atom_id res chain seq x y z
N VAL A 1 -14.43 30.29 -5.21
CA VAL A 1 -13.75 29.01 -4.90
C VAL A 1 -12.33 29.19 -5.39
N ALA A 2 -11.34 29.19 -4.49
CA ALA A 2 -9.94 29.33 -4.89
C ALA A 2 -9.55 28.11 -5.73
N THR A 3 -8.82 28.33 -6.83
CA THR A 3 -8.32 27.23 -7.67
C THR A 3 -7.17 26.52 -6.96
N GLN A 4 -6.90 25.27 -7.34
CA GLN A 4 -5.87 24.43 -6.71
C GLN A 4 -4.47 25.08 -6.76
N GLU A 5 -4.17 25.76 -7.86
CA GLU A 5 -2.92 26.48 -8.07
C GLU A 5 -2.81 27.72 -7.15
N GLU A 6 -3.92 28.43 -6.93
CA GLU A 6 -3.99 29.58 -6.00
C GLU A 6 -3.78 29.16 -4.55
N ALA A 7 -4.29 27.98 -4.16
CA ALA A 7 -4.10 27.45 -2.81
C ALA A 7 -2.67 26.97 -2.56
N LEU A 8 -2.00 26.38 -3.55
CA LEU A 8 -0.62 25.91 -3.46
C LEU A 8 0.41 27.07 -3.49
N ALA A 9 0.03 28.24 -4.01
CA ALA A 9 0.86 29.44 -3.99
C ALA A 9 1.01 30.05 -2.58
N LEU A 10 0.15 29.65 -1.62
CA LEU A 10 0.22 30.12 -0.24
C LEU A 10 1.29 29.36 0.56
N PRO A 11 2.30 30.05 1.13
CA PRO A 11 3.37 29.41 1.89
C PRO A 11 2.86 28.56 3.07
N GLU A 12 1.81 29.01 3.76
CA GLU A 12 1.21 28.29 4.88
C GLU A 12 0.58 26.94 4.46
N VAL A 13 0.00 26.89 3.26
CA VAL A 13 -0.59 25.66 2.70
C VAL A 13 0.52 24.69 2.32
N HIS A 14 1.60 25.19 1.72
CA HIS A 14 2.76 24.38 1.37
C HIS A 14 3.42 23.76 2.61
N GLU A 15 3.69 24.54 3.65
CA GLU A 15 4.31 24.06 4.88
C GLU A 15 3.44 23.02 5.61
N LYS A 16 2.11 23.22 5.62
CA LYS A 16 1.17 22.26 6.20
C LYS A 16 1.10 20.97 5.39
N LEU A 17 1.15 21.08 4.06
CA LEU A 17 1.20 19.94 3.15
C LEU A 17 2.48 19.13 3.35
N GLU A 18 3.64 19.77 3.34
CA GLU A 18 4.94 19.10 3.56
C GLU A 18 4.98 18.35 4.89
N ARG A 19 4.51 18.98 5.99
CA ARG A 19 4.41 18.30 7.29
C ARG A 19 3.49 17.07 7.24
N SER A 20 2.36 17.18 6.54
CA SER A 20 1.40 16.08 6.40
C SER A 20 1.99 14.94 5.57
N LEU A 21 2.69 15.26 4.47
CA LEU A 21 3.38 14.30 3.62
C LEU A 21 4.50 13.58 4.38
N LYS A 22 5.33 14.32 5.12
CA LYS A 22 6.41 13.72 5.92
C LYS A 22 5.85 12.77 6.98
N LYS A 23 4.74 13.14 7.61
CA LYS A 23 4.05 12.27 8.58
C LYS A 23 3.50 11.00 7.92
N LEU A 24 2.82 11.14 6.78
CA LEU A 24 2.27 10.02 6.03
C LEU A 24 3.36 9.07 5.55
N TRP A 25 4.45 9.62 5.01
CA TRP A 25 5.62 8.85 4.59
C TRP A 25 6.23 8.06 5.75
N GLY A 26 6.43 8.69 6.91
CA GLY A 26 6.94 8.00 8.10
C GLY A 26 6.04 6.85 8.57
N MET A 27 4.71 7.03 8.51
CA MET A 27 3.75 5.97 8.84
C MET A 27 3.79 4.82 7.82
N CYS A 28 3.80 5.14 6.52
CA CYS A 28 3.92 4.14 5.46
C CYS A 28 5.23 3.36 5.57
N GLN A 29 6.35 4.02 5.84
CA GLN A 29 7.64 3.35 6.00
C GLN A 29 7.61 2.36 7.17
N SER A 30 7.11 2.79 8.34
CA SER A 30 6.98 1.91 9.50
C SER A 30 6.13 0.68 9.20
N ILE A 31 4.97 0.86 8.56
CA ILE A 31 4.08 -0.27 8.20
C ILE A 31 4.77 -1.20 7.21
N LEU A 32 5.49 -0.67 6.22
CA LEU A 32 6.22 -1.49 5.26
C LEU A 32 7.31 -2.32 5.95
N ASP A 33 8.08 -1.71 6.84
CA ASP A 33 9.14 -2.39 7.59
C ASP A 33 8.54 -3.51 8.47
N ASP A 34 7.41 -3.25 9.13
CA ASP A 34 6.68 -4.25 9.93
C ASP A 34 6.15 -5.40 9.07
N ILE A 35 5.58 -5.12 7.89
CA ILE A 35 5.11 -6.15 6.94
C ILE A 35 6.27 -7.07 6.52
N LEU A 36 7.43 -6.48 6.22
CA LEU A 36 8.61 -7.23 5.79
C LEU A 36 9.17 -8.09 6.93
N ALA A 37 9.13 -7.59 8.16
CA ALA A 37 9.50 -8.35 9.36
C ALA A 37 8.52 -9.50 9.64
N SER A 38 7.23 -9.33 9.35
CA SER A 38 6.18 -10.30 9.67
C SER A 38 5.92 -11.35 8.59
N VAL A 39 6.75 -11.44 7.54
CA VAL A 39 6.55 -12.41 6.44
C VAL A 39 6.48 -13.86 6.95
N GLN A 40 7.21 -14.16 8.02
CA GLN A 40 7.20 -15.50 8.65
C GLN A 40 5.90 -15.79 9.44
N ASP A 41 5.14 -14.75 9.78
CA ASP A 41 3.88 -14.88 10.52
C ASP A 41 2.68 -15.10 9.59
N PHE A 42 2.90 -15.09 8.26
CA PHE A 42 1.84 -15.31 7.29
C PHE A 42 1.16 -16.66 7.53
N PRO A 43 -0.18 -16.74 7.47
CA PRO A 43 -0.88 -18.01 7.60
C PRO A 43 -0.39 -19.03 6.57
N TYR A 44 -0.31 -20.30 6.99
CA TYR A 44 0.16 -21.38 6.11
C TYR A 44 -0.58 -21.41 4.77
N GLY A 45 -1.90 -21.17 4.77
CA GLY A 45 -2.71 -21.14 3.55
C GLY A 45 -2.22 -20.10 2.52
N ILE A 46 -1.92 -18.88 2.96
CA ILE A 46 -1.39 -17.83 2.06
C ILE A 46 -0.01 -18.22 1.53
N ARG A 47 0.88 -18.72 2.40
CA ARG A 47 2.22 -19.19 2.00
C ARG A 47 2.14 -20.32 0.98
N TRP A 48 1.23 -21.27 1.20
CA TRP A 48 1.00 -22.38 0.29
C TRP A 48 0.49 -21.90 -1.07
N ILE A 49 -0.49 -20.98 -1.11
CA ILE A 49 -0.97 -20.41 -2.38
C ILE A 49 0.16 -19.69 -3.12
N CYS A 50 0.98 -18.90 -2.42
CA CYS A 50 2.13 -18.23 -3.03
C CYS A 50 3.13 -19.24 -3.63
N LYS A 51 3.38 -20.36 -2.94
CA LYS A 51 4.21 -21.46 -3.44
C LYS A 51 3.62 -22.11 -4.69
N GLN A 52 2.31 -22.35 -4.72
CA GLN A 52 1.63 -22.91 -5.89
C GLN A 52 1.68 -21.96 -7.07
N LEU A 53 1.40 -20.67 -6.86
CA LEU A 53 1.52 -19.63 -7.89
C LEU A 53 2.92 -19.59 -8.48
N HIS A 54 3.96 -19.66 -7.64
CA HIS A 54 5.34 -19.73 -8.11
C HIS A 54 5.61 -20.96 -8.99
N SER A 55 5.15 -22.14 -8.60
CA SER A 55 5.34 -23.37 -9.41
C SER A 55 4.65 -23.25 -10.76
N ILE A 56 3.37 -22.85 -10.75
CA ILE A 56 2.56 -22.72 -11.97
C ILE A 56 3.17 -21.69 -12.92
N CYS A 57 3.58 -20.51 -12.42
CA CYS A 57 4.19 -19.49 -13.26
C CYS A 57 5.51 -19.94 -13.86
N LYS A 58 6.34 -20.66 -13.10
CA LYS A 58 7.61 -21.20 -13.61
C LYS A 58 7.40 -22.25 -14.69
N GLU A 59 6.39 -23.10 -14.55
CA GLU A 59 6.03 -24.13 -15.54
C GLU A 59 5.40 -23.51 -16.79
N THR A 60 4.54 -22.50 -16.61
CA THR A 60 3.81 -21.85 -17.71
C THR A 60 4.70 -20.86 -18.49
N PHE A 61 5.59 -20.15 -17.81
CA PHE A 61 6.43 -19.09 -18.38
C PHE A 61 7.93 -19.35 -18.12
N PRO A 62 8.52 -20.44 -18.64
CA PRO A 62 9.88 -20.83 -18.29
C PRO A 62 10.96 -19.82 -18.69
N GLN A 63 10.67 -18.93 -19.63
CA GLN A 63 11.59 -17.88 -20.12
C GLN A 63 11.42 -16.54 -19.42
N ALA A 64 10.40 -16.37 -18.57
CA ALA A 64 10.18 -15.11 -17.89
C ALA A 64 11.22 -14.89 -16.77
N PRO A 65 11.62 -13.63 -16.52
CA PRO A 65 12.47 -13.28 -15.40
C PRO A 65 11.86 -13.72 -14.06
N LYS A 66 12.69 -14.27 -13.17
CA LYS A 66 12.24 -14.65 -11.81
C LYS A 66 11.66 -13.47 -11.03
N GLU A 67 12.14 -12.26 -11.30
CA GLU A 67 11.64 -11.04 -10.68
C GLU A 67 10.16 -10.81 -10.96
N ASP A 68 9.68 -11.11 -12.17
CA ASP A 68 8.27 -10.91 -12.52
C ASP A 68 7.36 -11.85 -11.72
N PHE A 69 7.83 -13.06 -11.43
CA PHE A 69 7.13 -13.98 -10.54
C PHE A 69 7.06 -13.44 -9.12
N TYR A 70 8.17 -12.92 -8.59
CA TYR A 70 8.20 -12.33 -7.25
C TYR A 70 7.31 -11.08 -7.14
N ARG A 71 7.29 -10.23 -8.17
CA ARG A 71 6.41 -9.06 -8.25
C ARG A 71 4.94 -9.47 -8.23
N MET A 72 4.55 -10.43 -9.07
CA MET A 72 3.18 -10.93 -9.13
C MET A 72 2.75 -11.58 -7.82
N ILE A 73 3.59 -12.43 -7.22
CA ILE A 73 3.30 -13.10 -5.95
C ILE A 73 3.24 -12.09 -4.80
N GLY A 74 4.16 -11.12 -4.77
CA GLY A 74 4.17 -10.04 -3.80
C GLY A 74 2.90 -9.20 -3.88
N TYR A 75 2.47 -8.84 -5.10
CA TYR A 75 1.21 -8.16 -5.34
C TYR A 75 0.00 -8.99 -4.87
N PHE A 76 -0.02 -10.29 -5.17
CA PHE A 76 -1.07 -11.19 -4.70
C PHE A 76 -1.16 -11.22 -3.17
N ALA A 77 -0.02 -11.43 -2.50
CA ALA A 77 0.07 -11.50 -1.05
C ALA A 77 -0.34 -10.16 -0.41
N TYR A 78 0.10 -9.04 -0.99
CA TYR A 78 -0.33 -7.71 -0.57
C TYR A 78 -1.85 -7.55 -0.73
N TYR A 79 -2.38 -7.68 -1.93
CA TYR A 79 -3.76 -7.36 -2.24
C TYR A 79 -4.76 -8.25 -1.49
N ARG A 80 -4.44 -9.54 -1.33
CA ARG A 80 -5.35 -10.54 -0.73
C ARG A 80 -5.20 -10.71 0.77
N TYR A 81 -4.12 -10.24 1.37
CA TYR A 81 -3.91 -10.40 2.80
C TYR A 81 -3.62 -9.06 3.49
N ILE A 82 -2.53 -8.40 3.12
CA ILE A 82 -2.08 -7.17 3.80
C ILE A 82 -3.07 -6.01 3.59
N ASN A 83 -3.47 -5.73 2.34
CA ASN A 83 -4.35 -4.62 1.99
C ASN A 83 -5.69 -4.71 2.72
N LEU A 84 -6.23 -5.93 2.88
CA LEU A 84 -7.44 -6.14 3.66
C LEU A 84 -7.23 -5.75 5.13
N GLY A 85 -6.12 -6.19 5.75
CA GLY A 85 -5.78 -5.81 7.13
C GLY A 85 -5.61 -4.29 7.31
N ILE A 86 -5.08 -3.58 6.31
CA ILE A 86 -4.91 -2.13 6.35
C ILE A 86 -6.25 -1.39 6.18
N VAL A 87 -7.11 -1.81 5.24
CA VAL A 87 -8.35 -1.09 4.90
C VAL A 87 -9.44 -1.28 5.95
N ILE A 88 -9.50 -2.46 6.58
CA ILE A 88 -10.49 -2.82 7.60
C ILE A 88 -9.83 -3.33 8.89
N PRO A 89 -8.99 -2.52 9.56
CA PRO A 89 -8.24 -2.94 10.74
C PRO A 89 -9.14 -3.16 11.98
N ASP A 90 -10.36 -2.61 11.97
CA ASP A 90 -11.37 -2.85 13.00
C ASP A 90 -12.27 -4.07 12.68
N SER A 91 -12.06 -4.74 11.54
CA SER A 91 -12.81 -5.94 11.22
C SER A 91 -12.43 -7.08 12.15
N LYS A 92 -13.45 -7.70 12.75
CA LYS A 92 -13.33 -8.91 13.59
C LYS A 92 -12.67 -10.09 12.86
N SER A 93 -12.60 -10.07 11.53
CA SER A 93 -11.93 -11.12 10.75
C SER A 93 -10.41 -11.15 10.93
N PHE A 94 -9.80 -10.01 11.31
CA PHE A 94 -8.36 -9.92 11.52
C PHE A 94 -7.96 -9.72 12.98
N ASP A 95 -8.92 -9.36 13.85
CA ASP A 95 -8.71 -9.12 15.30
C ASP A 95 -7.53 -8.18 15.61
N ILE A 96 -7.29 -7.20 14.73
CA ILE A 96 -6.17 -6.26 14.85
C ILE A 96 -6.48 -5.18 15.90
N LEU A 97 -7.72 -4.68 15.90
CA LEU A 97 -8.19 -3.66 16.84
C LEU A 97 -9.38 -4.16 17.66
N LYS A 98 -9.35 -3.85 18.96
CA LYS A 98 -10.44 -4.14 19.90
C LYS A 98 -11.51 -3.05 19.96
N GLN A 99 -11.24 -1.90 19.35
CA GLN A 99 -12.11 -0.71 19.38
C GLN A 99 -12.39 -0.20 17.98
N ASP A 100 -13.55 0.42 17.80
CA ASP A 100 -13.92 1.03 16.54
C ASP A 100 -13.04 2.24 16.23
N LEU A 101 -12.64 2.36 14.96
CA LEU A 101 -11.90 3.52 14.49
C LEU A 101 -12.83 4.69 14.15
N SER A 102 -12.34 5.90 14.45
CA SER A 102 -12.95 7.13 13.97
C SER A 102 -12.95 7.19 12.44
N ILE A 103 -13.92 7.90 11.85
CA ILE A 103 -14.04 8.08 10.39
C ILE A 103 -12.74 8.65 9.80
N TYR A 104 -12.10 9.59 10.51
CA TYR A 104 -10.82 10.16 10.11
C TYR A 104 -9.72 9.10 10.03
N SER A 105 -9.58 8.26 11.05
CA SER A 105 -8.54 7.22 11.09
C SER A 105 -8.77 6.16 10.01
N ARG A 106 -10.02 5.76 9.77
CA ARG A 106 -10.37 4.86 8.66
C ARG A 106 -9.96 5.45 7.32
N ARG A 107 -10.19 6.75 7.12
CA ARG A 107 -9.78 7.44 5.89
C ARG A 107 -8.25 7.41 5.72
N CYS A 108 -7.49 7.69 6.77
CA CYS A 108 -6.03 7.57 6.73
C CYS A 108 -5.57 6.16 6.38
N CYS A 109 -6.20 5.11 6.93
CA CYS A 109 -5.92 3.72 6.61
C CYS A 109 -6.17 3.41 5.12
N VAL A 110 -7.30 3.86 4.58
CA VAL A 110 -7.63 3.70 3.16
C VAL A 110 -6.64 4.47 2.27
N ASP A 111 -6.26 5.68 2.66
CA ASP A 111 -5.29 6.49 1.89
C ASP A 111 -3.90 5.82 1.86
N MET A 112 -3.45 5.26 3.00
CA MET A 112 -2.22 4.45 3.06
C MET A 112 -2.30 3.20 2.18
N ALA A 113 -3.43 2.49 2.23
CA ALA A 113 -3.67 1.32 1.37
C ALA A 113 -3.59 1.67 -0.12
N ARG A 114 -4.08 2.85 -0.54
CA ARG A 114 -3.93 3.29 -1.95
C ARG A 114 -2.48 3.56 -2.32
N ILE A 115 -1.68 4.13 -1.43
CA ILE A 115 -0.24 4.36 -1.66
C ILE A 115 0.48 3.03 -1.85
N PHE A 116 0.27 2.08 -0.94
CA PHE A 116 0.86 0.76 -1.06
C PHE A 116 0.36 -0.01 -2.28
N GLN A 117 -0.93 0.09 -2.61
CA GLN A 117 -1.49 -0.50 -3.83
C GLN A 117 -0.74 0.00 -5.07
N LYS A 118 -0.49 1.31 -5.18
CA LYS A 118 0.30 1.88 -6.28
C LYS A 118 1.73 1.34 -6.28
N MET A 119 2.36 1.27 -5.11
CA MET A 119 3.72 0.73 -4.94
C MET A 119 3.83 -0.74 -5.38
N PHE A 120 2.92 -1.61 -4.95
CA PHE A 120 2.93 -3.04 -5.26
C PHE A 120 2.45 -3.36 -6.68
N ASN A 121 1.59 -2.52 -7.27
CA ASN A 121 1.16 -2.70 -8.65
C ASN A 121 2.29 -2.39 -9.65
N LEU A 122 3.36 -1.71 -9.21
CA LEU A 122 4.50 -1.31 -10.05
C LEU A 122 4.07 -0.77 -11.42
N SER A 123 2.91 -0.10 -11.49
CA SER A 123 2.73 0.93 -12.50
C SER A 123 3.87 1.89 -12.18
N LEU A 124 4.94 1.81 -12.97
CA LEU A 124 5.96 2.84 -13.01
C LEU A 124 5.17 4.14 -12.92
N TYR A 125 5.52 4.99 -11.95
CA TYR A 125 5.30 6.41 -12.14
C TYR A 125 5.77 6.67 -13.55
N GLU A 126 4.85 6.84 -14.51
CA GLU A 126 5.22 7.31 -15.82
C GLU A 126 5.95 8.61 -15.52
N GLU A 127 7.25 8.65 -15.85
CA GLU A 127 8.10 9.82 -15.67
C GLU A 127 7.45 10.97 -16.43
N GLY A 128 6.56 11.73 -15.78
CA GLY A 128 5.74 12.72 -16.45
C GLY A 128 4.56 13.27 -15.66
N GLU A 129 3.96 12.52 -14.73
CA GLU A 129 2.81 13.05 -13.99
C GLU A 129 3.23 13.59 -12.61
N ASP A 130 3.24 14.92 -12.48
CA ASP A 130 3.33 15.64 -11.20
C ASP A 130 2.04 15.41 -10.40
N HIS A 131 2.05 14.33 -9.63
CA HIS A 131 0.92 13.87 -8.85
C HIS A 131 0.74 14.60 -7.51
N ARG A 132 1.43 15.71 -7.27
CA ARG A 132 1.08 16.60 -6.13
C ARG A 132 -0.38 17.04 -6.16
N ASN A 133 -1.01 16.99 -7.34
CA ASN A 133 -2.43 17.29 -7.52
C ASN A 133 -3.40 16.11 -7.26
N ASN A 134 -2.93 14.86 -7.10
CA ASN A 134 -3.79 13.68 -7.06
C ASN A 134 -3.82 12.98 -5.68
N ILE A 135 -3.40 13.70 -4.63
CA ILE A 135 -3.44 13.27 -3.23
C ILE A 135 -4.62 13.95 -2.49
N PHE A 136 -5.45 14.77 -3.17
CA PHE A 136 -6.65 15.41 -2.63
C PHE A 136 -7.85 15.25 -3.56
#